data_AF-A0A950NJ37-F1
#
_entry.id   AF-A0A950NJ37-F1
#
_cell.length_a   1.000
_cell.length_b   1.000
_cell.length_c   1.000
_cell.angle_alpha   90.00
_cell.angle_beta   90.00
_cell.angle_gamma   90.00
#
_symmetry.space_group_name_H-M   'P 1'
#
loop_
_entity.id
_entity.type
_entity.pdbx_description
1 polymer ?
#
loop_
_entity_poly.entity_id
_entity_poly.type
_entity_poly.pdbx_seq_one_letter_code
_entity_poly.pdbx_strand_id
1 'polypeptide(L)'
;QDPLAKASGLSYLQSCKAEQQKINKLKRDLEQAARDKERGRLQAIERDLKDSMGRLGGYMARLFDFLPENQIADFPVKPGQFVTVPYKGTERKGEILFVSGPRVYYKVDAISGKLDMPTSEFRDKWKSGEIREYVEGSLREKYLGGTPGKASNTGKDVIKRYNVRTVGTVVEVEWKPGMWHPLADCDMSHEPIDAVDYWNSTGRHTGPKSDEVRKWMLDPANYILEPSAINRSRGSRTKSNYLPPTA
;
A
#
# COMPACT_ATOMS: atom_id res chain seq x y z
N GLN A 1 -4.98 -10.25 12.36
CA GLN A 1 -5.11 -8.86 11.88
C GLN A 1 -4.38 -8.73 10.55
N ASP A 2 -4.94 -8.04 9.55
CA ASP A 2 -4.33 -7.83 8.23
C ASP A 2 -3.02 -7.00 8.36
N PRO A 3 -1.84 -7.57 8.04
CA PRO A 3 -0.56 -6.87 8.18
C PRO A 3 -0.46 -5.59 7.36
N LEU A 4 -1.16 -5.50 6.21
CA LEU A 4 -1.11 -4.34 5.32
C LEU A 4 -2.01 -3.21 5.82
N ALA A 5 -3.19 -3.54 6.35
CA ALA A 5 -4.03 -2.57 7.03
C ALA A 5 -3.30 -2.01 8.27
N LYS A 6 -2.67 -2.88 9.06
CA LYS A 6 -1.84 -2.48 10.20
C LYS A 6 -0.68 -1.58 9.75
N ALA A 7 0.07 -1.96 8.72
CA ALA A 7 1.15 -1.14 8.15
C ALA A 7 0.66 0.22 7.62
N SER A 8 -0.64 0.35 7.32
CA SER A 8 -1.23 1.60 6.82
C SER A 8 -1.77 2.49 7.94
N GLY A 9 -2.24 1.92 9.04
CA GLY A 9 -2.71 2.69 10.20
C GLY A 9 -1.64 3.09 11.21
N LEU A 10 -0.49 2.40 11.27
CA LEU A 10 0.50 2.59 12.35
C LEU A 10 1.06 4.02 12.44
N SER A 11 1.32 4.68 11.32
CA SER A 11 1.83 6.07 11.31
C SER A 11 0.81 7.05 11.90
N TYR A 12 -0.46 6.89 11.57
CA TYR A 12 -1.55 7.68 12.15
C TYR A 12 -1.71 7.37 13.63
N LEU A 13 -1.60 6.11 14.04
CA LEU A 13 -1.68 5.73 15.46
C LEU A 13 -0.54 6.36 16.28
N GLN A 14 0.69 6.36 15.77
CA GLN A 14 1.80 7.02 16.45
C GLN A 14 1.57 8.55 16.51
N SER A 15 1.07 9.14 15.43
CA SER A 15 0.76 10.58 15.38
C SER A 15 -0.34 10.96 16.37
N CYS A 16 -1.38 10.12 16.52
CA CYS A 16 -2.39 10.28 17.56
C CYS A 16 -1.77 10.24 18.96
N LYS A 17 -0.89 9.26 19.24
CA LYS A 17 -0.21 9.15 20.54
C LYS A 17 0.64 10.38 20.84
N ALA A 18 1.39 10.87 19.84
CA ALA A 18 2.23 12.05 19.98
C ALA A 18 1.38 13.32 20.25
N GLU A 19 0.32 13.55 19.49
CA GLU A 19 -0.58 14.68 19.72
C GLU A 19 -1.30 14.56 21.07
N GLN A 20 -1.70 13.36 21.50
CA GLN A 20 -2.30 13.15 22.81
C GLN A 20 -1.33 13.51 23.94
N GLN A 21 -0.05 13.15 23.84
CA GLN A 21 0.97 13.53 24.81
C GLN A 21 1.16 15.05 24.83
N LYS A 22 1.19 15.69 23.66
CA LYS A 22 1.29 17.15 23.54
C LYS A 22 0.09 17.87 24.15
N ILE A 23 -1.13 17.40 23.89
CA ILE A 23 -2.37 17.91 24.50
C ILE A 23 -2.31 17.79 26.03
N ASN A 24 -1.89 16.64 26.55
CA ASN A 24 -1.78 16.43 28.00
C ASN A 24 -0.76 17.39 28.63
N LYS A 25 0.33 17.72 27.93
CA LYS A 25 1.29 18.73 28.38
C LYS A 25 0.68 20.13 28.34
N LEU A 26 0.08 20.53 27.21
CA LEU A 26 -0.53 21.85 27.03
C LEU A 26 -1.64 22.13 28.05
N LYS A 27 -2.44 21.11 28.42
CA LYS A 27 -3.44 21.23 29.49
C LYS A 27 -2.80 21.60 30.83
N ARG A 28 -1.70 20.95 31.21
CA ARG A 28 -0.96 21.29 32.44
C ARG A 28 -0.35 22.69 32.37
N ASP A 29 0.23 23.05 31.23
CA ASP A 29 0.82 24.37 31.03
C ASP A 29 -0.25 25.48 31.09
N LEU A 30 -1.46 25.20 30.57
CA LEU A 30 -2.61 26.11 30.62
C LEU A 30 -3.06 26.35 32.06
N GLU A 31 -3.20 25.29 32.86
CA GLU A 31 -3.55 25.37 34.27
C GLU A 31 -2.52 26.18 35.07
N GLN A 32 -1.23 25.98 34.78
CA GLN A 32 -0.15 26.72 35.43
C GLN A 32 -0.17 28.21 35.04
N ALA A 33 -0.24 28.52 33.74
CA ALA A 33 -0.31 29.90 33.26
C ALA A 33 -1.55 30.65 33.77
N ALA A 34 -2.66 29.94 34.01
CA ALA A 34 -3.87 30.50 34.61
C ALA A 34 -3.65 30.90 36.07
N ARG A 35 -2.91 30.08 36.84
CA ARG A 35 -2.52 30.40 38.23
C ARG A 35 -1.59 31.62 38.28
N ASP A 36 -0.64 31.68 37.35
CA ASP A 36 0.38 32.73 37.29
C ASP A 36 -0.14 34.04 36.66
N LYS A 37 -1.40 34.06 36.19
CA LYS A 37 -2.07 35.20 35.55
C LYS A 37 -1.35 35.73 34.29
N GLU A 38 -0.62 34.86 33.60
CA GLU A 38 0.16 35.17 32.38
C GLU A 38 -0.74 35.21 31.13
N ARG A 39 -1.55 36.28 30.97
CA ARG A 39 -2.55 36.39 29.88
C ARG A 39 -2.00 36.15 28.47
N GLY A 40 -0.82 36.65 28.14
CA GLY A 40 -0.21 36.44 26.82
C GLY A 40 0.16 34.98 26.55
N ARG A 41 0.60 34.27 27.59
CA ARG A 41 0.95 32.84 27.51
C ARG A 41 -0.29 31.96 27.43
N LEU A 42 -1.37 32.32 28.13
CA LEU A 42 -2.66 31.63 28.06
C LEU A 42 -3.18 31.56 26.61
N GLN A 43 -3.25 32.69 25.90
CA GLN A 43 -3.74 32.73 24.52
C GLN A 43 -2.87 31.91 23.55
N ALA A 44 -1.55 31.85 23.78
CA ALA A 44 -0.66 31.02 22.99
C ALA A 44 -0.94 29.52 23.23
N ILE A 45 -1.05 29.11 24.49
CA ILE A 45 -1.32 27.71 24.86
C ILE A 45 -2.70 27.25 24.34
N GLU A 46 -3.74 28.10 24.43
CA GLU A 46 -5.07 27.78 23.91
C GLU A 46 -5.07 27.54 22.40
N ARG A 47 -4.33 28.36 21.65
CA ARG A 47 -4.16 28.19 20.19
C ARG A 47 -3.46 26.88 19.89
N ASP A 48 -2.34 26.60 20.55
CA ASP A 48 -1.58 25.36 20.36
C ASP A 48 -2.41 24.13 20.71
N LEU A 49 -3.23 24.22 21.77
CA LEU A 49 -4.14 23.16 22.19
C LEU A 49 -5.20 22.90 21.12
N LYS A 50 -5.85 23.96 20.60
CA LYS A 50 -6.83 23.86 19.51
C LYS A 50 -6.21 23.21 18.27
N ASP A 51 -5.01 23.63 17.90
CA ASP A 51 -4.31 23.10 16.73
C ASP A 51 -3.94 21.62 16.92
N SER A 52 -3.45 21.24 18.10
CA SER A 52 -3.14 19.85 18.43
C SER A 52 -4.40 18.96 18.47
N MET A 53 -5.51 19.45 19.02
CA MET A 53 -6.79 18.75 18.98
C MET A 53 -7.30 18.57 17.55
N GLY A 54 -7.16 19.59 16.70
CA GLY A 54 -7.49 19.52 15.28
C GLY A 54 -6.66 18.46 14.54
N ARG A 55 -5.33 18.44 14.77
CA ARG A 55 -4.44 17.41 14.22
C ARG A 55 -4.80 16.00 14.70
N LEU A 56 -5.05 15.82 16.00
CA LEU A 56 -5.48 14.54 16.57
C LEU A 56 -6.77 14.06 15.90
N GLY A 57 -7.78 14.94 15.75
CA GLY A 57 -9.02 14.63 15.05
C GLY A 57 -8.78 14.18 13.60
N GLY A 58 -7.89 14.86 12.88
CA GLY A 58 -7.48 14.49 11.53
C GLY A 58 -6.85 13.09 11.46
N TYR A 59 -5.90 12.77 12.35
CA TYR A 59 -5.27 11.45 12.40
C TYR A 59 -6.25 10.35 12.82
N MET A 60 -7.14 10.62 13.78
CA MET A 60 -8.19 9.68 14.19
C MET A 60 -9.17 9.37 13.06
N ALA A 61 -9.58 10.38 12.29
CA ALA A 61 -10.43 10.17 11.12
C ALA A 61 -9.78 9.22 10.10
N ARG A 62 -8.45 9.30 9.92
CA ARG A 62 -7.71 8.36 9.06
C ARG A 62 -7.62 6.96 9.66
N LEU A 63 -7.49 6.83 10.97
CA LEU A 63 -7.50 5.51 11.63
C LEU A 63 -8.84 4.81 11.48
N PHE A 64 -9.94 5.56 11.61
CA PHE A 64 -11.28 5.01 11.48
C PHE A 64 -11.54 4.41 10.11
N ASP A 65 -10.94 4.96 9.05
CA ASP A 65 -11.06 4.39 7.71
C ASP A 65 -10.69 2.90 7.68
N PHE A 66 -9.67 2.48 8.44
CA PHE A 66 -9.18 1.09 8.47
C PHE A 66 -10.04 0.12 9.30
N LEU A 67 -11.11 0.59 9.94
CA LEU A 67 -12.01 -0.27 10.68
C LEU A 67 -12.84 -1.15 9.72
N PRO A 68 -13.13 -2.42 10.08
CA PRO A 68 -13.89 -3.34 9.23
C PRO A 68 -15.23 -2.79 8.74
N GLU A 69 -15.96 -2.10 9.61
CA GLU A 69 -17.26 -1.48 9.34
C GLU A 69 -17.20 -0.37 8.28
N ASN A 70 -16.02 0.20 8.03
CA ASN A 70 -15.84 1.22 7.00
C ASN A 70 -15.39 0.63 5.65
N GLN A 71 -15.16 -0.68 5.54
CA GLN A 71 -14.78 -1.30 4.28
C GLN A 71 -15.97 -1.35 3.32
N ILE A 72 -15.74 -1.02 2.04
CA ILE A 72 -16.75 -1.15 0.99
C ILE A 72 -16.43 -2.37 0.13
N ALA A 73 -17.36 -3.32 0.05
CA ALA A 73 -17.24 -4.48 -0.83
C ALA A 73 -17.55 -4.14 -2.30
N ASP A 74 -18.54 -3.27 -2.54
CA ASP A 74 -18.98 -2.86 -3.88
C ASP A 74 -18.34 -1.54 -4.32
N PHE A 75 -17.11 -1.65 -4.82
CA PHE A 75 -16.31 -0.54 -5.31
C PHE A 75 -15.72 -0.90 -6.68
N PRO A 76 -15.58 0.07 -7.62
CA PRO A 76 -15.08 -0.21 -8.98
C PRO A 76 -13.67 -0.82 -9.03
N VAL A 77 -12.91 -0.70 -7.94
CA VAL A 77 -11.57 -1.27 -7.81
C VAL A 77 -11.42 -2.03 -6.49
N LYS A 78 -10.50 -3.00 -6.47
CA LYS A 78 -10.20 -3.83 -5.31
C LYS A 78 -8.80 -3.56 -4.75
N PRO A 79 -8.56 -3.77 -3.44
CA PRO A 79 -7.21 -3.80 -2.90
C PRO A 79 -6.30 -4.76 -3.69
N GLY A 80 -5.09 -4.29 -4.01
CA GLY A 80 -4.10 -4.97 -4.85
C GLY A 80 -4.26 -4.76 -6.35
N GLN A 81 -5.34 -4.11 -6.80
CA GLN A 81 -5.54 -3.75 -8.21
C GLN A 81 -4.65 -2.57 -8.61
N PHE A 82 -4.13 -2.61 -9.84
CA PHE A 82 -3.39 -1.51 -10.42
C PHE A 82 -4.30 -0.62 -11.27
N VAL A 83 -4.11 0.68 -11.13
CA VAL A 83 -4.85 1.72 -11.84
C VAL A 83 -3.87 2.73 -12.45
N THR A 84 -4.29 3.36 -13.54
CA THR A 84 -3.67 4.60 -14.01
C THR A 84 -4.28 5.75 -13.22
N VAL A 85 -3.44 6.57 -12.59
CA VAL A 85 -3.87 7.74 -11.82
C VAL A 85 -3.18 9.02 -12.31
N PRO A 86 -3.89 10.17 -12.30
CA PRO A 86 -3.29 11.47 -12.57
C PRO A 86 -2.40 11.88 -11.40
N TYR A 87 -1.18 12.33 -11.71
CA TYR A 87 -0.25 12.87 -10.72
C TYR A 87 0.61 13.98 -11.33
N LYS A 88 0.45 15.21 -10.81
CA LYS A 88 1.20 16.41 -11.22
C LYS A 88 1.28 16.59 -12.75
N GLY A 89 0.15 16.43 -13.45
CA GLY A 89 0.06 16.59 -14.90
C GLY A 89 0.58 15.41 -15.73
N THR A 90 0.99 14.32 -15.09
CA THR A 90 1.38 13.06 -15.75
C THR A 90 0.48 11.91 -15.30
N GLU A 91 0.43 10.83 -16.06
CA GLU A 91 -0.22 9.59 -15.64
C GLU A 91 0.80 8.63 -15.03
N ARG A 92 0.41 7.94 -13.95
CA ARG A 92 1.29 6.99 -13.25
C ARG A 92 0.54 5.71 -12.91
N LYS A 93 1.29 4.61 -12.79
CA LYS A 93 0.79 3.34 -12.24
C LYS A 93 0.61 3.49 -10.73
N GLY A 94 -0.57 3.15 -10.21
CA GLY A 94 -0.85 3.09 -8.78
C GLY A 94 -1.43 1.76 -8.34
N GLU A 95 -1.11 1.31 -7.14
CA GLU A 95 -1.71 0.13 -6.49
C GLU A 95 -2.72 0.59 -5.45
N ILE A 96 -3.97 0.11 -5.56
CA ILE A 96 -4.98 0.32 -4.53
C ILE A 96 -4.59 -0.48 -3.30
N LEU A 97 -4.39 0.18 -2.17
CA LEU A 97 -3.98 -0.47 -0.92
C LEU A 97 -5.19 -0.83 -0.07
N PHE A 98 -6.17 0.09 -0.01
CA PHE A 98 -7.33 -0.05 0.84
C PHE A 98 -8.46 0.86 0.37
N VAL A 99 -9.70 0.41 0.54
CA VAL A 99 -10.91 1.14 0.13
C VAL A 99 -11.84 1.20 1.33
N SER A 100 -12.25 2.42 1.71
CA SER A 100 -13.26 2.64 2.75
C SER A 100 -14.36 3.59 2.30
N GLY A 101 -15.41 3.67 3.12
CA GLY A 101 -16.49 4.66 3.00
C GLY A 101 -15.96 6.07 2.75
N PRO A 102 -15.06 6.59 3.60
CA PRO A 102 -14.53 7.94 3.44
C PRO A 102 -13.46 8.09 2.36
N ARG A 103 -12.52 7.13 2.23
CA ARG A 103 -11.32 7.32 1.38
C ARG A 103 -10.85 6.05 0.66
N VAL A 104 -10.22 6.27 -0.49
CA VAL A 104 -9.40 5.28 -1.18
C VAL A 104 -7.93 5.58 -0.92
N TYR A 105 -7.20 4.58 -0.41
CA TYR A 105 -5.75 4.66 -0.19
C TYR A 105 -5.02 3.90 -1.28
N TYR A 106 -4.00 4.52 -1.84
CA TYR A 106 -3.21 3.96 -2.92
C TYR A 106 -1.75 4.39 -2.81
N LYS A 107 -0.85 3.64 -3.44
CA LYS A 107 0.53 4.10 -3.68
C LYS A 107 0.71 4.32 -5.17
N VAL A 108 1.69 5.13 -5.53
CA VAL A 108 2.01 5.43 -6.92
C VAL A 108 3.48 5.09 -7.16
N ASP A 109 3.76 4.45 -8.29
CA ASP A 109 5.11 4.06 -8.65
C ASP A 109 6.04 5.29 -8.74
N ALA A 110 7.26 5.12 -8.24
CA ALA A 110 8.28 6.17 -8.11
C ALA A 110 7.95 7.31 -7.13
N ILE A 111 6.87 7.20 -6.35
CA ILE A 111 6.54 8.16 -5.29
C ILE A 111 6.73 7.49 -3.94
N SER A 112 7.49 8.16 -3.06
CA SER A 112 7.60 7.73 -1.67
C SER A 112 6.31 8.05 -0.92
N GLY A 113 5.78 7.05 -0.24
CA GLY A 113 4.62 7.20 0.63
C GLY A 113 3.30 6.72 0.04
N LYS A 114 2.26 6.88 0.86
CA LYS A 114 0.88 6.50 0.54
C LYS A 114 0.09 7.77 0.27
N LEU A 115 -0.74 7.72 -0.74
CA LEU A 115 -1.70 8.77 -1.09
C LEU A 115 -3.09 8.28 -0.73
N ASP A 116 -4.00 9.24 -0.61
CA ASP A 116 -5.41 8.98 -0.42
C ASP A 116 -6.25 10.01 -1.16
N MET A 117 -7.51 9.66 -1.37
CA MET A 117 -8.51 10.49 -2.03
C MET A 117 -9.87 10.20 -1.40
N PRO A 118 -10.76 11.21 -1.25
CA PRO A 118 -12.16 10.96 -0.93
C PRO A 118 -12.78 9.92 -1.86
N THR A 119 -13.57 9.01 -1.31
CA THR A 119 -14.19 7.92 -2.07
C THR A 119 -15.14 8.43 -3.15
N SER A 120 -15.83 9.54 -2.91
CA SER A 120 -16.67 10.22 -3.90
C SER A 120 -15.84 10.73 -5.09
N GLU A 121 -14.76 11.45 -4.79
CA GLU A 121 -13.85 11.97 -5.82
C GLU A 121 -13.25 10.84 -6.66
N PHE A 122 -12.84 9.74 -6.03
CA PHE A 122 -12.32 8.58 -6.76
C PHE A 122 -13.38 8.02 -7.72
N ARG A 123 -14.64 7.88 -7.27
CA ARG A 123 -15.73 7.39 -8.13
C ARG A 123 -15.98 8.33 -9.31
N ASP A 124 -15.92 9.64 -9.09
CA ASP A 124 -16.13 10.63 -10.15
C ASP A 124 -15.00 10.57 -11.18
N LYS A 125 -13.75 10.49 -10.73
CA LYS A 125 -12.57 10.31 -11.60
C LYS A 125 -12.55 8.97 -12.33
N TRP A 126 -13.08 7.92 -11.70
CA TRP A 126 -13.25 6.62 -12.35
C TRP A 126 -14.29 6.70 -13.48
N LYS A 127 -15.45 7.31 -13.21
CA LYS A 127 -16.52 7.48 -14.20
C LYS A 127 -16.09 8.36 -15.38
N SER A 128 -15.25 9.37 -15.14
CA SER A 128 -14.73 10.24 -16.20
C SER A 128 -13.60 9.59 -17.02
N GLY A 129 -13.02 8.48 -16.55
CA GLY A 129 -11.86 7.82 -17.15
C GLY A 129 -10.52 8.47 -16.82
N GLU A 130 -10.50 9.50 -15.96
CA GLU A 130 -9.28 10.12 -15.45
C GLU A 130 -8.47 9.14 -14.59
N ILE A 131 -9.17 8.35 -13.76
CA ILE A 131 -8.66 7.12 -13.19
C ILE A 131 -9.27 5.96 -13.96
N ARG A 132 -8.45 4.99 -14.34
CA ARG A 132 -8.90 3.81 -15.08
C ARG A 132 -8.03 2.62 -14.79
N GLU A 133 -8.43 1.45 -15.28
CA GLU A 133 -7.58 0.27 -15.22
C GLU A 133 -6.21 0.56 -15.83
N TYR A 134 -5.16 0.11 -15.14
CA TYR A 134 -3.81 0.28 -15.64
C TYR A 134 -3.62 -0.55 -16.92
N VAL A 135 -3.16 0.10 -17.98
CA VAL A 135 -2.79 -0.57 -19.22
C VAL A 135 -1.33 -0.99 -19.15
N GLU A 136 -1.11 -2.27 -19.33
CA GLU A 136 0.17 -2.93 -19.21
C GLU A 136 1.13 -2.57 -20.36
N GLY A 137 2.37 -2.22 -20.00
CA GLY A 137 3.33 -1.66 -20.95
C GLY A 137 4.48 -2.60 -21.33
N SER A 138 4.84 -3.54 -20.46
CA SER A 138 5.94 -4.48 -20.72
C SER A 138 5.47 -5.75 -21.43
N LEU A 139 6.35 -6.44 -22.16
CA LEU A 139 6.03 -7.77 -22.73
C LEU A 139 5.57 -8.74 -21.65
N ARG A 140 6.23 -8.69 -20.49
CA ARG A 140 5.86 -9.48 -19.31
C ARG A 140 4.40 -9.28 -18.97
N GLU A 141 3.98 -8.04 -18.80
CA GLU A 141 2.60 -7.74 -18.45
C GLU A 141 1.66 -8.06 -19.61
N LYS A 142 2.00 -7.66 -20.86
CA LYS A 142 1.20 -8.01 -22.04
C LYS A 142 0.91 -9.51 -22.17
N TYR A 143 1.90 -10.36 -21.87
CA TYR A 143 1.80 -11.81 -22.01
C TYR A 143 1.22 -12.51 -20.79
N LEU A 144 1.67 -12.13 -19.59
CA LEU A 144 1.29 -12.81 -18.36
C LEU A 144 0.20 -12.08 -17.58
N GLY A 145 0.05 -10.78 -17.77
CA GLY A 145 -0.66 -9.83 -16.92
C GLY A 145 0.24 -9.24 -15.83
N GLY A 146 -0.27 -8.31 -15.03
CA GLY A 146 0.42 -7.70 -13.89
C GLY A 146 0.71 -8.68 -12.75
N THR A 147 1.82 -8.47 -12.03
CA THR A 147 2.12 -9.20 -10.79
C THR A 147 1.05 -8.83 -9.76
N PRO A 148 0.42 -9.79 -9.07
CA PRO A 148 -0.58 -9.46 -8.06
C PRO A 148 0.01 -8.52 -7.00
N GLY A 149 -0.72 -7.45 -6.68
CA GLY A 149 -0.33 -6.52 -5.62
C GLY A 149 -0.33 -7.21 -4.25
N LYS A 150 0.44 -6.69 -3.29
CA LYS A 150 0.51 -7.28 -1.94
C LYS A 150 -0.87 -7.26 -1.25
N ALA A 151 -1.67 -6.24 -1.55
CA ALA A 151 -3.03 -6.10 -0.99
C ALA A 151 -4.09 -6.99 -1.67
N SER A 152 -3.74 -7.73 -2.73
CA SER A 152 -4.63 -8.70 -3.37
C SER A 152 -4.79 -9.97 -2.52
N ASN A 153 -5.74 -10.83 -2.86
CA ASN A 153 -5.88 -12.14 -2.20
C ASN A 153 -4.61 -12.98 -2.31
N THR A 154 -4.05 -13.10 -3.52
CA THR A 154 -2.77 -13.79 -3.75
C THR A 154 -1.66 -13.19 -2.88
N GLY A 155 -1.51 -11.87 -2.87
CA GLY A 155 -0.51 -11.18 -2.05
C GLY A 155 -0.67 -11.43 -0.55
N LYS A 156 -1.91 -11.40 -0.05
CA LYS A 156 -2.22 -11.71 1.35
C LYS A 156 -1.89 -13.16 1.70
N ASP A 157 -2.18 -14.10 0.81
CA ASP A 157 -1.87 -15.52 1.01
C ASP A 157 -0.36 -15.78 1.01
N VAL A 158 0.40 -15.04 0.20
CA VAL A 158 1.87 -15.05 0.27
C VAL A 158 2.36 -14.54 1.62
N ILE A 159 1.88 -13.37 2.07
CA ILE A 159 2.30 -12.75 3.35
C ILE A 159 2.04 -13.68 4.55
N LYS A 160 0.92 -14.41 4.55
CA LYS A 160 0.55 -15.34 5.64
C LYS A 160 1.59 -16.45 5.89
N ARG A 161 2.47 -16.74 4.92
CA ARG A 161 3.52 -17.76 5.05
C ARG A 161 4.74 -17.29 5.84
N TYR A 162 4.85 -15.99 6.15
CA TYR A 162 6.00 -15.39 6.81
C TYR A 162 5.72 -15.04 8.26
N ASN A 163 6.76 -15.07 9.09
CA ASN A 163 6.69 -14.44 10.41
C ASN A 163 6.62 -12.92 10.22
N VAL A 164 5.71 -12.28 10.95
CA VAL A 164 5.45 -10.83 10.86
C VAL A 164 5.61 -10.21 12.24
N ARG A 165 6.32 -9.09 12.32
CA ARG A 165 6.40 -8.29 13.54
C ARG A 165 6.17 -6.81 13.27
N THR A 166 6.08 -6.04 14.34
CA THR A 166 5.97 -4.58 14.26
C THR A 166 7.05 -3.95 15.13
N VAL A 167 7.90 -3.13 14.51
CA VAL A 167 8.96 -2.36 15.18
C VAL A 167 8.68 -0.88 14.92
N GLY A 168 8.30 -0.15 15.97
CA GLY A 168 7.81 1.22 15.83
C GLY A 168 6.57 1.29 14.92
N THR A 169 6.67 2.00 13.79
CA THR A 169 5.62 2.09 12.76
C THR A 169 5.83 1.17 11.57
N VAL A 170 6.88 0.36 11.59
CA VAL A 170 7.24 -0.51 10.48
C VAL A 170 6.70 -1.91 10.76
N VAL A 171 5.97 -2.45 9.78
CA VAL A 171 5.65 -3.87 9.74
C VAL A 171 6.77 -4.57 9.00
N GLU A 172 7.40 -5.54 9.64
CA GLU A 172 8.51 -6.32 9.09
C GLU A 172 8.09 -7.76 8.85
N VAL A 173 8.67 -8.37 7.83
CA VAL A 173 8.60 -9.79 7.53
C VAL A 173 9.96 -10.43 7.70
N GLU A 174 9.99 -11.63 8.26
CA GLU A 174 11.19 -12.46 8.34
C GLU A 174 11.39 -13.21 7.02
N TRP A 175 12.11 -12.60 6.07
CA TRP A 175 12.34 -13.20 4.75
C TRP A 175 13.11 -14.53 4.84
N LYS A 176 14.09 -14.58 5.74
CA LYS A 176 14.87 -15.76 6.14
C LYS A 176 15.05 -15.74 7.65
N PRO A 177 15.33 -16.88 8.31
CA PRO A 177 15.51 -16.93 9.76
C PRO A 177 16.48 -15.85 10.26
N GLY A 178 16.01 -14.99 11.15
CA GLY A 178 16.75 -13.85 11.71
C GLY A 178 16.86 -12.61 10.82
N MET A 179 16.45 -12.68 9.54
CA MET A 179 16.56 -11.59 8.57
C MET A 179 15.21 -10.90 8.37
N TRP A 180 15.02 -9.82 9.12
CA TRP A 180 13.81 -9.01 9.10
C TRP A 180 13.94 -7.85 8.11
N HIS A 181 12.92 -7.66 7.29
CA HIS A 181 12.84 -6.56 6.32
C HIS A 181 11.49 -5.86 6.41
N PRO A 182 11.42 -4.54 6.18
CA PRO A 182 10.15 -3.85 6.05
C PRO A 182 9.29 -4.49 4.95
N LEU A 183 8.04 -4.86 5.27
CA LEU A 183 7.10 -5.43 4.31
C LEU A 183 6.86 -4.50 3.11
N ALA A 184 6.97 -3.19 3.33
CA ALA A 184 6.86 -2.19 2.27
C ALA A 184 7.97 -2.33 1.21
N ASP A 185 9.16 -2.77 1.63
CA ASP A 185 10.39 -2.89 0.83
C ASP A 185 10.62 -4.33 0.33
N CYS A 186 9.58 -5.16 0.38
CA CYS A 186 9.57 -6.49 -0.21
C CYS A 186 8.70 -6.52 -1.47
N ASP A 187 9.15 -7.22 -2.49
CA ASP A 187 8.42 -7.48 -3.72
C ASP A 187 7.76 -8.87 -3.70
N MET A 188 6.70 -9.02 -4.50
CA MET A 188 6.11 -10.31 -4.86
C MET A 188 6.94 -10.92 -5.99
N SER A 189 8.02 -11.61 -5.62
CA SER A 189 8.96 -12.22 -6.57
C SER A 189 8.50 -13.59 -6.99
N HIS A 190 8.74 -13.98 -8.25
CA HIS A 190 8.45 -15.34 -8.68
C HIS A 190 9.54 -16.29 -8.17
N GLU A 191 9.11 -17.45 -7.69
CA GLU A 191 9.93 -18.54 -7.20
C GLU A 191 9.03 -19.78 -7.12
N PRO A 192 9.48 -20.98 -7.54
CA PRO A 192 10.84 -21.32 -8.00
C PRO A 192 11.12 -21.03 -9.48
N ILE A 193 10.09 -20.69 -10.26
CA ILE A 193 10.23 -20.47 -11.71
C ILE A 193 10.04 -18.99 -12.01
N ASP A 194 11.03 -18.38 -12.66
CA ASP A 194 10.93 -16.99 -13.12
C ASP A 194 9.81 -16.83 -14.16
N ALA A 195 9.14 -15.69 -14.14
CA ALA A 195 8.02 -15.39 -15.05
C ALA A 195 8.39 -15.55 -16.54
N VAL A 196 9.61 -15.16 -16.92
CA VAL A 196 10.09 -15.28 -18.31
C VAL A 196 10.32 -16.74 -18.70
N ASP A 197 10.80 -17.56 -17.78
CA ASP A 197 11.07 -18.97 -18.03
C ASP A 197 9.76 -19.78 -18.10
N TYR A 198 8.80 -19.49 -17.22
CA TYR A 198 7.44 -20.03 -17.32
C TYR A 198 6.79 -19.67 -18.66
N TRP A 199 6.86 -18.40 -19.07
CA TRP A 199 6.29 -17.96 -20.34
C TRP A 199 6.94 -18.70 -21.52
N ASN A 200 8.27 -18.74 -21.56
CA ASN A 200 9.01 -19.31 -22.69
C ASN A 200 8.85 -20.83 -22.82
N SER A 201 8.66 -21.54 -21.71
CA SER A 201 8.50 -23.00 -21.69
C SER A 201 7.05 -23.47 -21.78
N THR A 202 6.11 -22.71 -21.24
CA THR A 202 4.72 -23.15 -21.03
C THR A 202 3.73 -22.13 -21.54
N GLY A 203 3.72 -20.92 -20.97
CA GLY A 203 2.65 -19.94 -21.20
C GLY A 203 2.48 -19.47 -22.65
N ARG A 204 3.56 -19.39 -23.43
CA ARG A 204 3.51 -18.94 -24.83
C ARG A 204 2.69 -19.86 -25.74
N HIS A 205 2.50 -21.12 -25.34
CA HIS A 205 1.78 -22.14 -26.10
C HIS A 205 0.27 -22.17 -25.85
N THR A 206 -0.21 -21.47 -24.81
CA THR A 206 -1.65 -21.31 -24.53
C THR A 206 -2.14 -19.91 -24.91
N GLY A 207 -1.22 -18.98 -25.14
CA GLY A 207 -1.50 -17.62 -25.60
C GLY A 207 -1.48 -16.57 -24.48
N PRO A 208 -1.26 -15.29 -24.82
CA PRO A 208 -1.20 -14.19 -23.85
C PRO A 208 -2.45 -14.13 -22.97
N LYS A 209 -2.25 -14.13 -21.64
CA LYS A 209 -3.32 -14.03 -20.63
C LYS A 209 -4.45 -15.06 -20.78
N SER A 210 -4.16 -16.20 -21.39
CA SER A 210 -5.02 -17.38 -21.31
C SER A 210 -5.34 -17.75 -19.87
N ASP A 211 -6.43 -18.48 -19.66
CA ASP A 211 -6.87 -18.90 -18.33
C ASP A 211 -5.77 -19.67 -17.59
N GLU A 212 -4.98 -20.48 -18.30
CA GLU A 212 -3.83 -21.20 -17.76
C GLU A 212 -2.74 -20.25 -17.26
N VAL A 213 -2.39 -19.26 -18.06
CA VAL A 213 -1.39 -18.23 -17.71
C VAL A 213 -1.86 -17.42 -16.51
N ARG A 214 -3.14 -17.03 -16.47
CA ARG A 214 -3.72 -16.26 -15.37
C ARG A 214 -3.84 -17.09 -14.10
N LYS A 215 -4.17 -18.37 -14.20
CA LYS A 215 -4.17 -19.31 -13.07
C LYS A 215 -2.79 -19.42 -12.45
N TRP A 216 -1.73 -19.57 -13.24
CA TRP A 216 -0.35 -19.59 -12.74
C TRP A 216 0.04 -18.27 -12.07
N MET A 217 -0.29 -17.15 -12.71
CA MET A 217 -0.01 -15.79 -12.23
C MET A 217 -0.75 -15.39 -10.95
N LEU A 218 -1.86 -16.04 -10.61
CA LEU A 218 -2.67 -15.75 -9.42
C LEU A 218 -2.46 -16.79 -8.31
N ASP A 219 -1.68 -17.83 -8.55
CA ASP A 219 -1.37 -18.86 -7.57
C ASP A 219 -0.28 -18.36 -6.58
N PRO A 220 -0.58 -18.24 -5.28
CA PRO A 220 0.38 -17.78 -4.29
C PRO A 220 1.60 -18.71 -4.13
N ALA A 221 1.53 -19.96 -4.58
CA ALA A 221 2.65 -20.90 -4.54
C ALA A 221 3.81 -20.48 -5.46
N ASN A 222 3.54 -19.72 -6.53
CA ASN A 222 4.54 -19.26 -7.50
C ASN A 222 5.28 -17.99 -7.07
N TYR A 223 5.12 -17.59 -5.80
CA TYR A 223 5.64 -16.34 -5.27
C TYR A 223 6.37 -16.52 -3.95
N ILE A 224 7.28 -15.60 -3.67
CA ILE A 224 7.86 -15.33 -2.35
C ILE A 224 7.84 -13.82 -2.09
N LEU A 225 7.90 -13.42 -0.82
CA LEU A 225 8.33 -12.06 -0.49
C LEU A 225 9.84 -12.00 -0.53
N GLU A 226 10.39 -11.10 -1.32
CA GLU A 226 11.84 -10.90 -1.44
C GLU A 226 12.18 -9.41 -1.26
N PRO A 227 13.21 -9.04 -0.49
CA PRO A 227 13.62 -7.65 -0.39
C PRO A 227 13.89 -7.05 -1.77
N SER A 228 13.32 -5.88 -2.08
CA SER A 228 13.32 -5.34 -3.46
C SER A 228 14.73 -5.17 -4.04
N ALA A 229 15.72 -4.84 -3.20
CA ALA A 229 17.13 -4.74 -3.64
C ALA A 229 17.68 -6.08 -4.15
N ILE A 230 17.32 -7.18 -3.50
CA ILE A 230 17.75 -8.54 -3.85
C ILE A 230 17.01 -9.00 -5.10
N ASN A 231 15.69 -8.80 -5.15
CA ASN A 231 14.87 -9.11 -6.33
C ASN A 231 15.40 -8.41 -7.60
N ARG A 232 15.66 -7.10 -7.51
CA ARG A 232 16.21 -6.31 -8.63
C ARG A 232 17.59 -6.82 -9.06
N SER A 233 18.45 -7.16 -8.10
CA SER A 233 19.76 -7.74 -8.37
C SER A 233 19.65 -9.09 -9.09
N ARG A 234 18.74 -9.97 -8.64
CA ARG A 234 18.45 -11.25 -9.29
C ARG A 234 17.98 -11.06 -10.72
N GLY A 235 16.97 -10.20 -10.93
CA GLY A 235 16.44 -9.90 -12.27
C GLY A 235 17.49 -9.32 -13.23
N SER A 236 18.41 -8.49 -12.73
CA SER A 236 19.50 -7.93 -13.56
C SER A 236 20.50 -8.96 -14.08
N ARG A 237 20.57 -10.15 -13.44
CA ARG A 237 21.46 -11.24 -13.84
C ARG A 237 20.82 -12.19 -14.85
N THR A 238 19.50 -12.16 -14.98
CA THR A 238 18.76 -12.99 -15.93
C THR A 238 18.97 -12.46 -17.35
N LYS A 239 19.40 -13.34 -18.26
CA LYS A 239 19.60 -13.01 -19.70
C LYS A 239 18.41 -13.40 -20.58
N SER A 240 17.40 -14.06 -20.00
CA SER A 240 16.21 -14.52 -20.70
C SER A 240 15.34 -13.35 -21.15
N ASN A 241 14.89 -13.40 -22.41
CA ASN A 241 13.90 -12.47 -22.97
C ASN A 241 12.58 -13.20 -23.24
N TYR A 242 11.47 -12.46 -23.18
CA TYR A 242 10.15 -13.01 -23.53
C TYR A 242 10.08 -13.30 -25.03
N LEU A 243 9.83 -14.57 -25.38
CA LEU A 243 9.58 -15.00 -26.76
C LEU A 243 8.15 -14.65 -27.20
N PRO A 244 7.87 -14.52 -28.51
CA PRO A 244 6.51 -14.32 -28.99
C PRO A 244 5.61 -15.55 -28.70
N PRO A 245 4.29 -15.33 -28.58
CA PRO A 245 3.32 -16.42 -28.47
C PRO A 245 3.36 -17.33 -29.71
N THR A 246 2.99 -18.59 -29.52
CA THR A 246 2.94 -19.62 -30.58
C THR A 246 1.57 -20.24 -30.78
N ALA A 247 0.61 -19.87 -29.94
CA ALA A 247 -0.81 -20.15 -30.09
C ALA A 247 -1.49 -19.12 -31.01
#